data_AF-A0A915P8Y2-F1
#
_entry.id   AF-A0A915P8Y2-F1
#
_cell.length_a   1.000
_cell.length_b   1.000
_cell.length_c   1.000
_cell.angle_alpha   90.00
_cell.angle_beta   90.00
_cell.angle_gamma   90.00
#
_symmetry.space_group_name_H-M   'P 1'
#
loop_
_entity.id
_entity.type
_entity.pdbx_description
1 polymer ?
#
loop_
_entity_poly.entity_id
_entity_poly.type
_entity_poly.pdbx_seq_one_letter_code
_entity_poly.pdbx_strand_id
1 'polypeptide(L)'
;MPLTKRQSEALYILHKYTYIKLMGEAIEKQDSRCVTLHEIYEYLRQKDAFFRGEYVGWKNYVCDTLSVGHLWTYGPNFKSSIEEMEKSISELAT
;
A
#
# COMPACT_ATOMS: atom_id res chain seq x y z
N MET A 1 0.14 -19.23 19.49
CA MET A 1 -0.09 -18.02 20.31
C MET A 1 -0.93 -17.05 19.50
N PRO A 2 -2.09 -16.58 19.99
CA PRO A 2 -2.81 -15.49 19.33
C PRO A 2 -2.07 -14.17 19.54
N LEU A 3 -2.01 -13.35 18.48
CA LEU A 3 -1.45 -12.00 18.55
C LEU A 3 -2.28 -11.14 19.51
N THR A 4 -1.62 -10.26 20.26
CA THR A 4 -2.32 -9.24 21.04
C THR A 4 -3.01 -8.23 20.11
N LYS A 5 -4.09 -7.59 20.57
CA LYS A 5 -4.84 -6.61 19.76
C LYS A 5 -3.95 -5.52 19.15
N ARG A 6 -2.98 -5.01 19.92
CA ARG A 6 -1.96 -4.06 19.42
C ARG A 6 -1.08 -4.66 18.33
N GLN A 7 -0.64 -5.91 18.48
CA GLN A 7 0.19 -6.57 17.47
C GLN A 7 -0.59 -6.83 16.17
N SER A 8 -1.88 -7.17 16.27
CA SER A 8 -2.72 -7.30 15.06
C SER A 8 -2.98 -5.97 14.37
N GLU A 9 -3.15 -4.88 15.13
CA GLU A 9 -3.33 -3.52 14.59
C GLU A 9 -2.03 -3.02 13.92
N ALA A 10 -0.88 -3.20 14.59
CA ALA A 10 0.42 -2.85 14.03
C ALA A 10 0.74 -3.66 12.76
N LEU A 11 0.46 -4.97 12.76
CA LEU A 11 0.64 -5.82 11.57
C LEU A 11 -0.25 -5.38 10.41
N TYR A 12 -1.50 -5.02 10.70
CA TYR A 12 -2.43 -4.49 9.71
C TYR A 12 -1.91 -3.18 9.12
N ILE A 13 -1.52 -2.22 9.95
CA ILE A 13 -0.98 -0.91 9.52
C ILE A 13 0.31 -1.09 8.72
N LEU A 14 1.20 -1.97 9.16
CA LEU A 14 2.44 -2.28 8.44
C LEU A 14 2.16 -2.85 7.05
N HIS A 15 1.26 -3.84 6.97
CA HIS A 15 0.83 -4.39 5.68
C HIS A 15 0.24 -3.28 4.80
N LYS A 16 -0.69 -2.46 5.34
CA LYS A 16 -1.29 -1.35 4.59
C LYS A 16 -0.24 -0.41 4.01
N TYR A 17 0.73 -0.02 4.83
CA TYR A 17 1.81 0.88 4.45
C TYR A 17 2.68 0.30 3.33
N THR A 18 3.04 -0.98 3.40
CA THR A 18 3.80 -1.65 2.33
C THR A 18 3.08 -1.58 0.99
N TYR A 19 1.77 -1.85 0.98
CA TYR A 19 0.96 -1.76 -0.24
C TYR A 19 0.88 -0.34 -0.80
N ILE A 20 0.62 0.66 0.06
CA ILE A 20 0.50 2.07 -0.35
C ILE A 20 1.83 2.58 -0.91
N LYS A 21 2.95 2.24 -0.28
CA LYS A 21 4.28 2.59 -0.77
C LYS A 21 4.56 1.99 -2.15
N LEU A 22 4.30 0.69 -2.33
CA LEU A 22 4.50 0.02 -3.61
C LEU A 22 3.63 0.60 -4.72
N MET A 23 2.37 0.95 -4.41
CA MET A 23 1.49 1.63 -5.35
C MET A 23 1.98 3.05 -5.69
N GLY A 24 2.50 3.79 -4.71
CA GLY A 24 3.12 5.10 -4.92
C GLY A 24 4.32 5.06 -5.84
N GLU A 25 5.24 4.11 -5.63
CA GLU A 25 6.38 3.91 -6.53
C GLU A 25 5.94 3.58 -7.96
N ALA A 26 4.83 2.83 -8.12
CA ALA A 26 4.28 2.51 -9.44
C ALA A 26 3.78 3.76 -10.17
N ILE A 27 3.15 4.69 -9.43
CA ILE A 27 2.66 5.98 -9.95
C ILE A 27 3.82 6.92 -10.29
N GLU A 28 4.80 7.04 -9.39
CA GLU A 28 5.97 7.91 -9.59
C GLU A 28 6.84 7.50 -10.77
N LYS A 29 6.88 6.20 -11.08
CA LYS A 29 7.62 5.68 -12.23
C LYS A 29 7.00 6.08 -13.58
N GLN A 30 5.75 6.54 -13.61
CA GLN A 30 5.11 7.02 -14.84
C GLN A 30 5.15 8.55 -14.93
N ASP A 31 5.65 9.06 -16.05
CA ASP A 31 5.78 10.51 -16.31
C ASP A 31 4.43 11.25 -16.28
N SER A 32 3.34 10.55 -16.56
CA SER A 32 1.97 11.09 -16.55
C SER A 32 1.37 11.21 -15.14
N ARG A 33 1.98 10.59 -14.11
CA ARG A 33 1.40 10.37 -12.76
C ARG A 33 0.00 9.76 -12.76
N CYS A 34 -0.39 9.16 -13.89
CA CYS A 34 -1.69 8.57 -14.12
C CYS A 34 -1.46 7.11 -14.50
N VAL A 35 -1.60 6.23 -13.51
CA VAL A 35 -1.44 4.79 -13.68
C VAL A 35 -2.79 4.10 -13.64
N THR A 36 -2.98 3.10 -14.48
CA THR A 36 -4.17 2.24 -14.45
C THR A 36 -4.03 1.17 -13.37
N LEU A 37 -5.17 0.64 -12.91
CA LEU A 37 -5.20 -0.49 -11.98
C LEU A 37 -4.40 -1.71 -12.51
N HIS A 38 -4.44 -1.93 -13.82
CA HIS A 38 -3.72 -3.01 -14.47
C HIS A 38 -2.20 -2.83 -14.37
N GLU A 39 -1.70 -1.62 -14.60
CA GLU A 39 -0.29 -1.28 -14.48
C GLU A 39 0.21 -1.40 -13.03
N ILE A 40 -0.61 -1.04 -12.04
CA ILE A 40 -0.31 -1.30 -10.63
C ILE A 40 -0.12 -2.80 -10.38
N TYR A 41 -1.00 -3.65 -10.93
CA TYR A 41 -0.88 -5.10 -10.78
C TYR A 41 0.37 -5.66 -11.47
N GLU A 42 0.70 -5.19 -12.66
CA GLU A 42 1.95 -5.56 -13.34
C GLU A 42 3.18 -5.13 -12.53
N TYR A 43 3.19 -3.91 -11.99
CA TYR A 43 4.30 -3.42 -11.15
C TYR A 43 4.48 -4.27 -9.89
N LEU A 44 3.39 -4.56 -9.17
CA LEU A 44 3.43 -5.41 -7.98
C LEU A 44 3.96 -6.82 -8.33
N ARG A 45 3.46 -7.45 -9.40
CA ARG A 45 3.95 -8.75 -9.88
C ARG A 45 5.42 -8.75 -10.27
N GLN A 46 5.96 -7.64 -10.74
CA GLN A 46 7.38 -7.51 -11.06
C GLN A 46 8.24 -7.33 -9.80
N LYS A 47 7.71 -6.63 -8.77
CA LYS A 47 8.43 -6.34 -7.52
C LYS A 47 8.65 -7.58 -6.65
N ASP A 48 7.66 -8.44 -6.50
CA ASP A 48 7.77 -9.62 -5.63
C ASP A 48 7.08 -10.87 -6.21
N ALA A 49 7.66 -12.04 -5.95
CA ALA A 49 7.08 -13.33 -6.32
C ALA A 49 5.76 -13.62 -5.60
N PHE A 50 5.54 -13.05 -4.42
CA PHE A 50 4.31 -13.15 -3.65
C PHE A 50 3.07 -12.77 -4.48
N PHE A 51 3.18 -11.71 -5.29
CA PHE A 51 2.07 -11.22 -6.13
C PHE A 51 1.79 -12.08 -7.36
N ARG A 52 2.66 -13.06 -7.66
CA ARG A 52 2.49 -14.02 -8.77
C ARG A 52 1.83 -15.33 -8.33
N GLY A 53 1.61 -15.53 -7.03
CA GLY A 53 0.96 -16.72 -6.50
C GLY A 53 -0.56 -16.77 -6.76
N GLU A 54 -1.19 -17.90 -6.41
CA GLU A 54 -2.64 -18.08 -6.50
C GLU A 54 -3.44 -17.19 -5.55
N TYR A 55 -2.79 -16.66 -4.50
CA TYR A 55 -3.45 -15.77 -3.56
C TYR A 55 -3.77 -14.43 -4.23
N VAL A 56 -5.05 -14.15 -4.44
CA VAL A 56 -5.57 -12.93 -5.07
C VAL A 56 -6.06 -11.88 -4.08
N GLY A 57 -6.02 -12.15 -2.77
CA GLY A 57 -6.55 -11.23 -1.74
C GLY A 57 -5.88 -9.86 -1.72
N TRP A 58 -4.64 -9.76 -2.19
CA TRP A 58 -3.95 -8.48 -2.36
C TRP A 58 -4.59 -7.60 -3.45
N LYS A 59 -5.21 -8.17 -4.49
CA LYS A 59 -5.92 -7.38 -5.52
C LYS A 59 -7.15 -6.71 -4.94
N ASN A 60 -7.89 -7.42 -4.08
CA ASN A 60 -9.05 -6.86 -3.38
C ASN A 60 -8.63 -5.75 -2.44
N TYR A 61 -7.54 -5.94 -1.69
CA TYR A 61 -7.01 -4.90 -0.82
C TYR A 61 -6.60 -3.63 -1.61
N VAL A 62 -5.94 -3.80 -2.76
CA VAL A 62 -5.57 -2.69 -3.65
C VAL A 62 -6.81 -1.98 -4.19
N CYS A 63 -7.81 -2.72 -4.68
CA CYS A 63 -9.08 -2.16 -5.15
C CYS A 63 -9.81 -1.41 -4.04
N ASP A 64 -9.96 -1.99 -2.86
CA ASP A 64 -10.63 -1.35 -1.71
C ASP A 64 -9.90 -0.07 -1.31
N THR A 65 -8.57 -0.09 -1.30
CA THR A 65 -7.73 1.08 -0.98
C THR A 65 -7.90 2.21 -2.01
N LEU A 66 -8.00 1.85 -3.30
CA LEU A 66 -8.29 2.78 -4.39
C LEU A 66 -9.72 3.32 -4.32
N SER A 67 -10.70 2.46 -4.08
CA SER A 67 -12.13 2.79 -3.99
C SER A 67 -12.49 3.66 -2.79
N VAL A 68 -11.79 3.49 -1.65
CA VAL A 68 -11.93 4.37 -0.48
C VAL A 68 -11.34 5.77 -0.74
N GLY A 69 -10.70 6.00 -1.89
CA GLY A 69 -10.18 7.32 -2.28
C GLY A 69 -8.87 7.69 -1.58
N HIS A 70 -8.31 6.79 -0.78
CA HIS A 70 -7.04 7.00 -0.10
C HIS A 70 -5.89 7.15 -1.09
N LEU A 71 -6.00 6.51 -2.27
CA LEU A 71 -5.01 6.58 -3.35
C LEU A 71 -5.32 7.65 -4.42
N TRP A 72 -6.58 8.01 -4.61
CA TRP A 72 -7.02 8.88 -5.71
C TRP A 72 -6.68 10.36 -5.47
N THR A 73 -6.42 10.72 -4.21
CA THR A 73 -6.09 12.09 -3.78
C THR A 73 -4.59 12.43 -3.85
N TYR A 74 -3.77 11.57 -4.47
CA TYR A 74 -2.32 11.73 -4.61
C TYR A 74 -1.90 12.78 -5.64
N GLY A 75 -2.28 14.03 -5.36
CA GLY A 75 -1.51 15.21 -5.73
C GLY A 75 -0.31 15.41 -4.79
N PRO A 76 0.25 16.63 -4.64
CA PRO A 76 1.48 16.92 -3.89
C PRO A 76 1.51 16.47 -2.41
N ASN A 77 0.40 15.94 -1.88
CA ASN A 77 0.23 15.48 -0.51
C ASN A 77 0.59 14.00 -0.28
N PHE A 78 0.89 13.20 -1.34
CA PHE A 78 1.22 11.78 -1.19
C PHE A 78 2.37 11.54 -0.20
N LYS A 79 3.45 12.32 -0.34
CA LYS A 79 4.64 12.20 0.51
C LYS A 79 4.32 12.49 1.98
N SER A 80 3.46 13.48 2.26
CA SER A 80 3.01 13.80 3.62
C SER A 80 2.20 12.67 4.25
N SER A 81 1.32 12.02 3.48
CA SER A 81 0.55 10.86 3.98
C SER A 81 1.42 9.63 4.25
N ILE A 82 2.48 9.43 3.46
CA ILE A 82 3.49 8.40 3.72
C ILE A 82 4.24 8.73 5.02
N GLU A 83 4.69 9.97 5.19
CA GLU A 83 5.39 10.43 6.41
C GLU A 83 4.50 10.31 7.67
N GLU A 84 3.20 10.63 7.58
CA GLU A 84 2.25 10.43 8.68
C GLU A 84 2.07 8.95 9.04
N MET A 85 1.97 8.06 8.06
CA MET A 85 1.87 6.62 8.31
C MET A 85 3.16 6.05 8.89
N GLU A 86 4.33 6.49 8.42
CA GLU A 86 5.65 6.12 8.98
C GLU A 86 5.77 6.53 10.44
N LYS A 87 5.26 7.72 10.77
CA LYS A 87 5.21 8.20 12.14
C LYS A 87 4.29 7.34 13.01
N SER A 88 3.08 7.02 12.56
CA SER A 88 2.17 6.12 13.29
C SER A 88 2.73 4.71 13.48
N ILE A 89 3.47 4.17 12.49
CA ILE A 89 4.16 2.88 12.63
C ILE A 89 5.24 2.95 13.71
N SER A 90 6.02 4.03 13.73
CA SER A 90 7.10 4.23 14.71
C SER A 90 6.55 4.41 16.14
N GLU A 91 5.43 5.13 16.29
CA GLU A 91 4.74 5.31 17.56
C GLU A 91 4.12 4.01 18.09
N LEU A 92 3.65 3.13 17.22
CA LEU A 92 3.10 1.82 17.60
C LEU A 92 4.18 0.77 17.87
N ALA A 93 5.39 0.96 17.33
CA ALA A 93 6.55 0.11 17.56
C ALA A 93 7.32 0.45 18.86
N THR A 94 6.96 1.54 19.54
CA THR A 94 7.52 1.98 20.82
C THR A 94 6.64 1.55 22.00
#